data_AF-A0A7T3RBK2-F1
#
_entry.id   AF-A0A7T3RBK2-F1
#
_cell.length_a   1.000
_cell.length_b   1.000
_cell.length_c   1.000
_cell.angle_alpha   90.00
_cell.angle_beta   90.00
_cell.angle_gamma   90.00
#
_symmetry.space_group_name_H-M   'P 1'
#
loop_
_entity.id
_entity.type
_entity.pdbx_description
1 polymer ?
#
loop_
_entity_poly.entity_id
_entity_poly.type
_entity_poly.pdbx_seq_one_letter_code
_entity_poly.pdbx_strand_id
1 'polypeptide(L)'
;MRKYELMTIYPLEDEKYKAGLDTLRADLAKFGVEIEKEEPFGDRDLTYEVKKQKRGRFLLLTIKSNPAKIADLDAQFKFNTNLLKYLFVLVEEKKA
;
A
#
# COMPACT_ATOMS: atom_id res chain seq x y z
N MET A 1 16.44 8.99 5.13
CA MET A 1 15.33 8.04 4.87
C MET A 1 15.16 7.95 3.37
N ARG A 2 14.91 6.76 2.82
CA ARG A 2 14.70 6.60 1.37
C ARG A 2 13.22 6.83 1.05
N LYS A 3 12.94 7.32 -0.15
CA LYS A 3 11.59 7.47 -0.66
C LYS A 3 11.14 6.17 -1.31
N TYR A 4 9.94 5.75 -0.99
CA TYR A 4 9.29 4.59 -1.58
C TYR A 4 7.90 4.98 -2.07
N GLU A 5 7.47 4.31 -3.12
CA GLU A 5 6.08 4.29 -3.55
C GLU A 5 5.45 2.98 -3.07
N LEU A 6 4.32 3.10 -2.39
CA LEU A 6 3.51 1.99 -1.95
C LEU A 6 2.20 2.03 -2.73
N MET A 7 2.01 1.08 -3.63
CA MET A 7 0.72 0.84 -4.28
C MET A 7 -0.05 -0.19 -3.46
N THR A 8 -1.29 0.11 -3.08
CA THR A 8 -2.19 -0.81 -2.41
C THR A 8 -3.49 -0.98 -3.21
N ILE A 9 -3.98 -2.21 -3.25
CA ILE A 9 -5.22 -2.57 -3.92
C ILE A 9 -6.16 -3.19 -2.90
N TYR A 10 -7.34 -2.60 -2.74
CA TYR A 10 -8.38 -3.06 -1.84
C TYR A 10 -9.59 -3.62 -2.60
N PRO A 11 -10.42 -4.46 -1.96
CA PRO A 11 -11.76 -4.79 -2.45
C PRO A 11 -12.63 -3.53 -2.57
N LEU A 12 -13.65 -3.59 -3.43
CA LEU A 12 -14.61 -2.48 -3.62
C LEU A 12 -15.57 -2.28 -2.44
N GLU A 13 -15.65 -3.26 -1.54
CA GLU A 13 -16.48 -3.18 -0.34
C GLU A 13 -15.94 -2.08 0.59
N ASP A 14 -16.73 -1.03 0.81
CA ASP A 14 -16.30 0.17 1.55
C ASP A 14 -15.90 -0.12 3.00
N GLU A 15 -16.51 -1.11 3.65
CA GLU A 15 -16.16 -1.54 5.01
C GLU A 15 -14.73 -2.10 5.06
N LYS A 16 -14.38 -2.97 4.11
CA LYS A 16 -13.02 -3.54 4.00
C LYS A 16 -12.01 -2.51 3.57
N TYR A 17 -12.40 -1.56 2.73
CA TYR A 17 -11.55 -0.45 2.33
C TYR A 17 -11.18 0.46 3.51
N LYS A 18 -12.17 0.89 4.30
CA LYS A 18 -11.94 1.74 5.49
C LYS A 18 -11.10 1.01 6.54
N ALA A 19 -11.45 -0.24 6.87
CA ALA A 19 -10.66 -1.03 7.81
C ALA A 19 -9.22 -1.27 7.30
N GLY A 20 -9.05 -1.48 5.99
CA GLY A 20 -7.75 -1.59 5.34
C GLY A 20 -6.92 -0.31 5.46
N LEU A 21 -7.53 0.86 5.25
CA LEU A 21 -6.88 2.16 5.42
C LEU A 21 -6.45 2.44 6.86
N ASP A 22 -7.31 2.13 7.82
CA ASP A 22 -7.01 2.38 9.24
C ASP A 22 -5.87 1.47 9.71
N THR A 23 -5.88 0.19 9.31
CA THR A 23 -4.79 -0.74 9.58
C THR A 23 -3.49 -0.31 8.90
N LEU A 24 -3.56 0.13 7.63
CA LEU A 24 -2.42 0.67 6.90
C LEU A 24 -1.77 1.84 7.66
N ARG A 25 -2.57 2.83 8.09
CA ARG A 25 -2.08 4.01 8.80
C ARG A 25 -1.49 3.64 10.17
N ALA A 26 -2.12 2.71 10.89
CA ALA A 26 -1.62 2.22 12.16
C ALA A 26 -0.27 1.49 12.01
N ASP A 27 -0.13 0.63 11.00
CA ASP A 27 1.12 -0.06 10.71
C ASP A 27 2.21 0.94 10.33
N LEU A 28 1.94 1.87 9.39
CA LEU A 28 2.92 2.90 8.99
C LEU A 28 3.38 3.75 10.18
N ALA A 29 2.46 4.16 11.06
CA ALA A 29 2.79 4.89 12.28
C ALA A 29 3.64 4.06 13.26
N LYS A 30 3.29 2.78 13.47
CA LYS A 30 4.02 1.85 14.35
C LYS A 30 5.47 1.65 13.89
N PHE A 31 5.70 1.55 12.59
CA PHE A 31 7.03 1.41 12.02
C PHE A 31 7.76 2.77 11.90
N GLY A 32 7.12 3.90 12.22
CA GLY A 32 7.71 5.23 12.12
C GLY A 32 8.03 5.61 10.68
N VAL A 33 7.13 5.24 9.76
CA VAL A 33 7.17 5.62 8.35
C VAL A 33 6.41 6.93 8.19
N GLU A 34 7.02 7.88 7.50
CA GLU A 34 6.40 9.17 7.21
C GLU A 34 5.66 9.11 5.86
N ILE A 35 4.41 9.55 5.82
CA ILE A 35 3.60 9.62 4.60
C ILE A 35 3.75 11.03 4.03
N GLU A 36 4.35 11.16 2.85
CA GLU A 36 4.48 12.46 2.17
C GLU A 36 3.23 12.82 1.38
N LYS A 37 2.62 11.83 0.72
CA LYS A 37 1.50 12.03 -0.20
C LYS A 37 0.62 10.79 -0.27
N GLU A 38 -0.68 11.00 -0.30
CA GLU A 38 -1.70 9.96 -0.52
C GLU A 38 -2.49 10.33 -1.78
N GLU A 39 -2.47 9.46 -2.78
CA GLU A 39 -3.12 9.66 -4.08
C GLU A 39 -4.09 8.50 -4.37
N PRO A 40 -5.41 8.72 -4.26
CA PRO A 40 -6.40 7.71 -4.64
C PRO A 40 -6.52 7.64 -6.16
N PHE A 41 -6.32 6.44 -6.71
CA PHE A 41 -6.45 6.15 -8.15
C PHE A 41 -7.85 5.65 -8.53
N GLY A 42 -8.71 5.42 -7.52
CA GLY A 42 -10.09 5.00 -7.66
C GLY A 42 -10.26 3.53 -8.02
N ASP A 43 -11.45 3.20 -8.50
CA ASP A 43 -11.86 1.82 -8.78
C ASP A 43 -11.48 1.44 -10.22
N ARG A 44 -10.68 0.39 -10.37
CA ARG A 44 -10.23 -0.11 -11.68
C ARG A 44 -10.36 -1.62 -11.78
N ASP A 45 -10.47 -2.09 -13.03
CA ASP A 45 -10.55 -3.51 -13.33
C ASP A 45 -9.17 -4.14 -13.27
N LEU A 46 -9.09 -5.31 -12.63
CA LEU A 46 -7.86 -6.11 -12.58
C LEU A 46 -7.76 -6.92 -13.87
N THR A 47 -6.55 -7.07 -14.40
CA THR A 47 -6.31 -7.89 -15.60
C THR A 47 -6.67 -9.36 -15.39
N TYR A 48 -6.60 -9.84 -14.14
CA TYR A 48 -7.00 -11.17 -13.72
C TYR A 48 -7.62 -11.14 -12.33
N GLU A 49 -8.39 -12.17 -12.01
CA GLU A 49 -9.08 -12.28 -10.73
C GLU A 49 -8.08 -12.51 -9.58
N VAL A 50 -8.18 -11.70 -8.53
CA VAL A 50 -7.36 -11.83 -7.32
C VAL A 50 -8.30 -12.04 -6.14
N LYS A 51 -8.13 -13.14 -5.38
CA LYS A 51 -9.00 -13.49 -4.24
C LYS A 51 -10.51 -13.39 -4.58
N LYS A 52 -10.90 -13.85 -5.77
CA LYS A 52 -12.28 -13.79 -6.30
C LYS A 52 -12.82 -12.39 -6.62
N GLN A 53 -11.96 -11.39 -6.69
CA GLN A 53 -12.31 -10.02 -7.07
C GLN A 53 -11.78 -9.70 -8.46
N LYS A 54 -12.65 -9.17 -9.32
CA LYS A 54 -12.30 -8.71 -10.69
C LYS A 54 -11.96 -7.23 -10.76
N ARG A 55 -12.32 -6.47 -9.73
CA ARG A 55 -12.11 -5.02 -9.62
C ARG A 55 -11.48 -4.72 -8.27
N GLY A 56 -10.71 -3.65 -8.20
CA GLY A 56 -10.09 -3.19 -6.96
C GLY A 56 -9.96 -1.68 -6.91
N ARG A 57 -9.93 -1.14 -5.70
CA ARG A 57 -9.68 0.27 -5.43
C ARG A 57 -8.18 0.49 -5.23
N PHE A 58 -7.60 1.35 -6.07
CA PHE A 58 -6.17 1.62 -6.08
C PHE A 58 -5.85 2.86 -5.26
N LEU A 59 -4.80 2.74 -4.44
CA LEU A 59 -4.28 3.83 -3.62
C LEU A 59 -2.76 3.82 -3.69
N LEU A 60 -2.20 4.94 -4.14
CA LEU A 60 -0.77 5.18 -4.18
C LEU A 60 -0.38 6.04 -2.98
N LEU A 61 0.64 5.62 -2.24
CA LEU A 61 1.23 6.40 -1.16
C LEU A 61 2.71 6.64 -1.45
N THR A 62 3.14 7.89 -1.34
CA THR A 62 4.55 8.25 -1.30
C THR A 62 4.98 8.28 0.16
N ILE A 63 5.91 7.40 0.53
CA ILE A 63 6.36 7.22 1.90
C ILE A 63 7.87 7.41 2.02
N LYS A 64 8.32 7.91 3.17
CA LYS A 64 9.71 7.96 3.59
C LYS A 64 9.93 6.95 4.70
N SER A 65 10.84 6.01 4.46
CA SER A 65 11.14 4.97 5.44
C SER A 65 12.65 4.70 5.55
N ASN A 66 13.04 4.11 6.66
CA ASN A 66 14.37 3.53 6.82
C ASN A 66 14.38 2.14 6.14
N PRO A 67 15.35 1.84 5.25
CA PRO A 67 15.44 0.54 4.58
C PRO A 67 15.35 -0.67 5.51
N ALA A 68 15.89 -0.58 6.73
CA ALA A 68 15.83 -1.66 7.71
C ALA A 68 14.39 -2.05 8.09
N LYS A 69 13.44 -1.10 8.09
CA LYS A 69 12.06 -1.32 8.52
C LYS A 69 11.13 -1.74 7.38
N ILE A 70 11.54 -1.60 6.12
CA ILE A 70 10.72 -1.99 4.97
C ILE A 70 10.52 -3.50 4.90
N ALA A 71 11.52 -4.30 5.29
CA ALA A 71 11.39 -5.76 5.32
C ALA A 71 10.35 -6.23 6.36
N ASP A 72 10.35 -5.62 7.55
CA ASP A 72 9.38 -5.91 8.59
C ASP A 72 7.97 -5.46 8.19
N LEU A 73 7.88 -4.30 7.51
CA LEU A 73 6.62 -3.80 6.96
C LEU A 73 6.06 -4.74 5.89
N ASP A 74 6.90 -5.26 4.98
CA ASP A 74 6.48 -6.27 4.00
C ASP A 74 5.95 -7.53 4.69
N ALA A 75 6.60 -8.00 5.76
CA ALA A 75 6.11 -9.14 6.53
C ALA A 75 4.74 -8.86 7.16
N GLN A 76 4.54 -7.69 7.77
CA GLN A 76 3.26 -7.29 8.37
C GLN A 76 2.13 -7.23 7.32
N PHE A 77 2.40 -6.68 6.13
CA PHE A 77 1.40 -6.53 5.08
C PHE A 77 0.92 -7.87 4.52
N LYS A 78 1.75 -8.92 4.55
CA LYS A 78 1.35 -10.28 4.16
C LYS A 78 0.24 -10.84 5.05
N PHE A 79 0.23 -10.47 6.33
CA PHE A 79 -0.80 -10.91 7.28
C PHE A 79 -2.09 -10.11 7.16
N ASN A 80 -2.07 -8.96 6.48
CA ASN A 80 -3.27 -8.15 6.30
C ASN A 80 -4.21 -8.81 5.26
N THR A 81 -5.29 -9.40 5.75
CA THR A 81 -6.28 -10.10 4.92
C THR A 81 -7.12 -9.16 4.05
N ASN A 82 -7.17 -7.87 4.40
CA ASN A 82 -8.01 -6.86 3.74
C ASN A 82 -7.38 -6.32 2.45
N LEU A 83 -6.10 -6.60 2.19
CA LEU A 83 -5.42 -6.23 0.95
C LEU A 83 -5.58 -7.31 -0.12
N LEU A 84 -5.87 -6.90 -1.37
CA LEU A 84 -5.81 -7.80 -2.52
C LEU A 84 -4.36 -8.00 -2.96
N LYS A 85 -3.66 -6.89 -3.17
CA LYS A 85 -2.22 -6.83 -3.45
C LYS A 85 -1.64 -5.52 -2.94
N TYR A 86 -0.35 -5.54 -2.70
CA TYR A 86 0.45 -4.37 -2.42
C TYR A 86 1.79 -4.50 -3.16
N LEU A 87 2.45 -3.37 -3.41
CA LEU A 87 3.76 -3.32 -4.02
C LEU A 87 4.55 -2.16 -3.43
N PHE A 88 5.73 -2.46 -2.90
CA PHE A 88 6.71 -1.45 -2.52
C PHE A 88 7.72 -1.28 -3.65
N VAL A 89 7.93 -0.03 -4.08
CA VAL A 89 8.92 0.34 -5.08
C VAL A 89 9.84 1.38 -4.48
N LEU A 90 11.15 1.18 -4.58
CA LEU A 90 12.11 2.23 -4.23
C LEU A 90 12.10 3.29 -5.33
N VAL A 91 11.86 4.54 -4.95
CA VAL A 91 11.98 5.65 -5.90
C VAL A 91 13.45 5.99 -6.00
N GLU A 92 14.08 5.51 -7.07
CA GLU A 92 15.42 5.98 -7.44
C GLU A 92 15.27 7.34 -8.12
N GLU A 93 15.97 8.36 -7.60
CA GLU A 93 16.11 9.61 -8.33
C GLU A 93 16.83 9.29 -9.64
N LYS A 94 16.12 9.45 -10.76
CA LYS A 94 16.72 9.37 -12.09
C LYS A 94 17.85 10.40 -12.14
N LYS A 95 19.10 9.94 -12.03
CA LYS A 95 20.25 10.72 -12.45
C LYS A 95 20.11 10.92 -13.96
N ALA A 96 19.75 12.13 -14.34
CA ALA A 96 19.83 12.60 -15.72
C ALA A 96 21.29 12.67 -16.16
#